data_AF-A0A2V8UR37-F1
#
_entry.id   AF-A0A2V8UR37-F1
#
_cell.length_a   1.000
_cell.length_b   1.000
_cell.length_c   1.000
_cell.angle_alpha   90.00
_cell.angle_beta   90.00
_cell.angle_gamma   90.00
#
_symmetry.space_group_name_H-M   'P 1'
#
loop_
_entity.id
_entity.type
_entity.pdbx_description
1 polymer ?
#
loop_
_entity_poly.entity_id
_entity_poly.type
_entity_poly.pdbx_seq_one_letter_code
_entity_poly.pdbx_strand_id
1 'polypeptide(L)'
;MVSRLGKTLEISGGRSTDGARAQIYALNGDSNQRFSFRQVAGNCGLDPWARVIPDAGTITCASDDGQRVYCDADTRGGVRLVRQISGSRCDEGSTSGRDSRGIWVDAGCRAEFDVSASTSRAGSVRGAIARS
;
A
#
# COMPACT_ATOMS: atom_id res chain seq x y z
N MET A 1 3.68 -8.66 18.92
CA MET A 1 4.99 -9.34 18.88
C MET A 1 5.81 -8.81 20.05
N VAL A 2 6.52 -9.66 20.80
CA VAL A 2 7.31 -9.22 21.95
C VAL A 2 8.80 -9.50 21.71
N SER A 3 9.64 -8.54 22.09
CA SER A 3 11.10 -8.70 22.14
C SER A 3 11.48 -9.80 23.14
N ARG A 4 12.70 -10.34 23.00
CA ARG A 4 13.30 -11.28 23.95
C ARG A 4 13.38 -10.74 25.38
N LEU A 5 13.33 -9.41 25.55
CA LEU A 5 13.30 -8.75 26.85
C LEU A 5 11.87 -8.52 27.39
N GLY A 6 10.84 -9.12 26.79
CA GLY A 6 9.44 -9.01 27.24
C GLY A 6 8.77 -7.66 26.95
N LYS A 7 9.39 -6.82 26.12
CA LYS A 7 8.87 -5.51 25.72
C LYS A 7 8.23 -5.57 24.34
N THR A 8 7.25 -4.72 24.06
CA THR A 8 6.61 -4.62 22.75
C THR A 8 7.03 -3.36 22.02
N LEU A 9 6.98 -3.40 20.69
CA LEU A 9 6.96 -2.17 19.90
C LEU A 9 5.70 -1.38 20.27
N GLU A 10 5.80 -0.06 20.29
CA GLU A 10 4.78 0.87 20.77
C GLU A 10 4.93 2.22 20.04
N ILE A 11 3.83 2.89 19.70
CA ILE A 11 3.89 4.31 19.28
C ILE A 11 3.76 5.21 20.51
N SER A 12 4.73 6.11 20.70
CA SER A 12 4.88 6.91 21.92
C SER A 12 3.61 7.68 22.27
N GLY A 13 3.04 7.38 23.45
CA GLY A 13 1.85 8.03 23.99
C GLY A 13 0.58 7.88 23.15
N GLY A 14 0.49 6.86 22.30
CA GLY A 14 -0.69 6.62 21.45
C GLY A 14 -0.90 7.66 20.35
N ARG A 15 0.12 8.44 20.00
CA ARG A 15 0.01 9.49 18.97
C ARG A 15 -0.22 8.89 17.58
N SER A 16 -1.15 9.47 16.83
CA SER A 16 -1.46 9.09 15.44
C SER A 16 -0.98 10.09 14.38
N THR A 17 -0.22 11.11 14.79
CA THR A 17 0.33 12.14 13.89
C THR A 17 1.55 11.62 13.12
N ASP A 18 1.72 12.03 11.87
CA ASP A 18 2.92 11.75 11.09
C ASP A 18 4.18 12.21 11.81
N GLY A 19 5.23 11.37 11.76
CA GLY A 19 6.45 11.56 12.54
C GLY A 19 6.35 11.13 14.01
N ALA A 20 5.24 10.51 14.43
CA ALA A 20 5.15 9.86 15.73
C ALA A 20 6.27 8.82 15.90
N ARG A 21 6.99 8.92 17.02
CA ARG A 21 8.14 8.06 17.30
C ARG A 21 7.68 6.68 17.78
N ALA A 22 8.27 5.64 17.19
CA ALA A 22 8.16 4.28 17.71
C ALA A 22 9.17 4.06 18.85
N GLN A 23 8.77 3.27 19.85
CA GLN A 23 9.58 2.92 21.02
C GLN A 23 9.36 1.47 21.45
N ILE A 24 10.27 0.94 22.25
CA ILE A 24 10.14 -0.39 22.86
C ILE A 24 9.68 -0.19 24.31
N TYR A 25 8.43 -0.51 24.62
CA TYR A 25 7.79 -0.22 25.90
C TYR A 25 7.16 -1.47 26.55
N ALA A 26 6.68 -1.32 27.79
CA ALA A 26 5.98 -2.38 28.51
C ALA A 26 4.67 -2.74 27.79
N LEU A 27 4.37 -4.05 27.72
CA LEU A 27 3.11 -4.53 27.17
C LEU A 27 1.95 -4.09 28.09
N ASN A 28 1.03 -3.28 27.57
CA ASN A 28 -0.14 -2.77 28.30
C ASN A 28 -1.49 -3.10 27.62
N GLY A 29 -1.47 -3.63 26.40
CA GLY A 29 -2.66 -4.10 25.69
C GLY A 29 -3.37 -3.03 24.85
N ASP A 30 -2.84 -1.81 24.81
CA ASP A 30 -3.41 -0.68 24.09
C ASP A 30 -3.32 -0.84 22.56
N SER A 31 -4.13 -0.09 21.82
CA SER A 31 -4.22 -0.21 20.35
C SER A 31 -2.93 0.18 19.62
N ASN A 32 -2.12 1.05 20.22
CA ASN A 32 -0.80 1.45 19.71
C ASN A 32 0.29 0.36 19.86
N GLN A 33 -0.05 -0.79 20.48
CA GLN A 33 0.78 -2.00 20.55
C GLN A 33 0.37 -3.08 19.53
N ARG A 34 -0.63 -2.81 18.70
CA ARG A 34 -1.19 -3.76 17.72
C ARG A 34 -0.68 -3.46 16.31
N PHE A 35 0.49 -3.99 15.99
CA PHE A 35 1.11 -3.81 14.68
C PHE A 35 0.69 -4.91 13.70
N SER A 36 0.28 -4.48 12.49
CA SER A 36 0.15 -5.36 11.34
C SER A 36 1.34 -5.15 10.43
N PHE A 37 1.93 -6.25 9.97
CA PHE A 37 3.05 -6.20 9.04
C PHE A 37 2.52 -6.52 7.67
N ARG A 38 2.83 -5.66 6.72
CA ARG A 38 2.58 -5.90 5.32
C ARG A 38 3.91 -5.98 4.61
N GLN A 39 4.09 -7.04 3.83
CA GLN A 39 5.25 -7.15 2.96
C GLN A 39 5.14 -6.04 1.91
N VAL A 40 5.93 -4.98 2.07
CA VAL A 40 6.18 -4.02 1.01
C VAL A 40 7.11 -4.74 0.05
N ALA A 41 6.66 -4.94 -1.18
CA ALA A 41 7.31 -5.82 -2.15
C ALA A 41 8.83 -5.61 -2.19
N GLY A 42 9.56 -6.67 -1.89
CA GLY A 42 10.91 -6.84 -2.41
C GLY A 42 10.83 -7.90 -3.50
N ASN A 43 11.27 -7.58 -4.71
CA ASN A 43 12.00 -8.59 -5.46
C ASN A 43 13.30 -8.84 -4.69
N CYS A 44 13.24 -9.58 -3.59
CA CYS A 44 14.42 -10.24 -3.04
C CYS A 44 14.74 -11.46 -3.92
N GLY A 45 15.06 -11.23 -5.20
CA GLY A 45 15.63 -12.32 -6.01
C GLY A 45 15.58 -12.27 -7.54
N LEU A 46 15.03 -11.28 -8.25
CA LEU A 46 14.92 -11.40 -9.72
C LEU A 46 15.33 -10.10 -10.45
N ASP A 47 16.47 -10.26 -11.14
CA ASP A 47 17.09 -9.52 -12.25
C ASP A 47 17.60 -8.05 -12.05
N PRO A 48 18.86 -7.76 -12.45
CA PRO A 48 19.49 -6.44 -12.26
C PRO A 48 19.27 -5.44 -13.42
N TRP A 49 18.31 -5.65 -14.33
CA TRP A 49 18.02 -4.67 -15.41
C TRP A 49 16.55 -4.52 -15.80
N ALA A 50 15.61 -5.16 -15.11
CA ALA A 50 14.21 -4.84 -15.18
C ALA A 50 14.00 -3.48 -14.53
N ARG A 51 13.36 -2.59 -15.29
CA ARG A 51 12.75 -1.39 -14.73
C ARG A 51 11.97 -1.83 -13.50
N VAL A 52 12.23 -1.17 -12.37
CA VAL A 52 11.43 -1.26 -11.15
C VAL A 52 9.97 -1.32 -11.58
N ILE A 53 9.32 -2.48 -11.42
CA ILE A 53 7.87 -2.59 -11.52
C ILE A 53 7.40 -2.44 -10.08
N PRO A 54 7.17 -1.20 -9.59
CA PRO A 54 6.34 -1.11 -8.42
C PRO A 54 4.95 -1.60 -8.86
N ASP A 55 4.37 -2.48 -8.04
CA ASP A 55 2.92 -2.69 -8.00
C ASP A 55 2.29 -3.64 -9.03
N ALA A 56 2.80 -4.87 -9.10
CA ALA A 56 1.86 -6.00 -9.17
C ALA A 56 1.41 -6.33 -7.73
N GLY A 57 0.47 -5.54 -7.19
CA GLY A 57 0.01 -5.71 -5.82
C GLY A 57 -1.09 -4.76 -5.38
N THR A 58 -1.45 -4.85 -4.11
CA THR A 58 -2.33 -3.87 -3.47
C THR A 58 -1.48 -2.65 -3.05
N ILE A 59 -2.02 -1.44 -3.09
CA ILE A 59 -1.42 -0.18 -2.62
C ILE A 59 -2.35 0.44 -1.57
N THR A 60 -1.78 1.05 -0.53
CA THR A 60 -2.57 1.81 0.45
C THR A 60 -2.47 3.30 0.12
N CYS A 61 -3.62 3.96 -0.06
CA CYS A 61 -3.69 5.40 -0.29
C CYS A 61 -4.56 6.05 0.77
N ALA A 62 -4.09 7.15 1.37
CA ALA A 62 -4.72 7.78 2.51
C ALA A 62 -4.72 9.31 2.41
N SER A 63 -5.89 9.90 2.64
CA SER A 63 -6.07 11.33 2.90
C SER A 63 -6.24 11.51 4.41
N ASP A 64 -5.16 11.85 5.12
CA ASP A 64 -5.23 12.00 6.58
C ASP A 64 -5.75 13.35 7.03
N ASP A 65 -5.34 14.42 6.36
CA ASP A 65 -5.74 15.80 6.65
C ASP A 65 -6.97 16.26 5.84
N GLY A 66 -7.66 15.33 5.17
CA GLY A 66 -8.83 15.62 4.34
C GLY A 66 -8.52 16.28 2.99
N GLN A 67 -7.24 16.54 2.69
CA GLN A 67 -6.80 17.04 1.38
C GLN A 67 -6.64 15.91 0.36
N ARG A 68 -6.70 16.26 -0.92
CA ARG A 68 -6.51 15.31 -2.01
C ARG A 68 -5.06 14.82 -2.06
N VAL A 69 -4.89 13.51 -1.89
CA VAL A 69 -3.60 12.82 -1.98
C VAL A 69 -3.57 11.95 -3.22
N TYR A 70 -2.43 11.94 -3.91
CA TYR A 70 -2.15 11.09 -5.07
C TYR A 70 -1.15 10.01 -4.70
N CYS A 71 -1.46 8.77 -5.05
CA CYS A 71 -0.58 7.62 -4.96
C CYS A 71 -0.25 7.15 -6.37
N ASP A 72 1.02 7.32 -6.76
CA ASP A 72 1.52 6.89 -8.07
C ASP A 72 1.36 5.37 -8.18
N ALA A 73 0.59 4.92 -9.18
CA ALA A 73 0.31 3.52 -9.43
C ALA A 73 -0.03 3.30 -10.91
N ASP A 74 0.29 2.13 -11.45
CA ASP A 74 -0.08 1.77 -12.82
C ASP A 74 -1.56 1.36 -12.89
N THR A 75 -2.43 2.34 -13.14
CA THR A 75 -3.87 2.14 -13.19
C THR A 75 -4.38 1.60 -14.54
N ARG A 76 -3.50 1.33 -15.52
CA ARG A 76 -3.87 0.88 -16.87
C ARG A 76 -4.59 -0.47 -16.89
N GLY A 77 -4.30 -1.32 -15.90
CA GLY A 77 -5.00 -2.59 -15.70
C GLY A 77 -6.41 -2.45 -15.11
N GLY A 78 -6.73 -1.28 -14.57
CA GLY A 78 -7.85 -1.10 -13.65
C GLY A 78 -7.37 -1.06 -12.21
N VAL A 79 -8.20 -0.48 -11.35
CA VAL A 79 -7.97 -0.37 -9.92
C VAL A 79 -9.21 -0.88 -9.22
N ARG A 80 -9.06 -1.71 -8.19
CA ARG A 80 -10.18 -2.21 -7.41
C ARG A 80 -10.00 -1.87 -5.93
N LEU A 81 -11.00 -1.27 -5.31
CA LEU A 81 -11.04 -1.13 -3.86
C LEU A 81 -11.03 -2.53 -3.20
N VAL A 82 -10.00 -2.82 -2.41
CA VAL A 82 -9.84 -4.09 -1.68
C VAL A 82 -10.39 -3.97 -0.27
N ARG A 83 -10.04 -2.89 0.42
CA ARG A 83 -10.40 -2.70 1.83
C ARG A 83 -10.48 -1.22 2.17
N GLN A 84 -11.59 -0.80 2.78
CA GLN A 84 -11.69 0.53 3.37
C GLN A 84 -11.00 0.52 4.75
N ILE A 85 -10.14 1.51 5.00
CA ILE A 85 -9.43 1.70 6.27
C ILE A 85 -10.08 2.82 7.08
N SER A 86 -10.55 3.89 6.44
CA SER A 86 -11.20 5.02 7.10
C SER A 86 -12.67 4.73 7.46
N GLY A 87 -13.19 5.45 8.45
CA GLY A 87 -14.64 5.57 8.67
C GLY A 87 -15.32 6.45 7.61
N SER A 88 -14.59 7.41 7.03
CA SER A 88 -15.03 8.19 5.87
C SER A 88 -15.17 7.30 4.65
N ARG A 89 -16.24 7.50 3.88
CA ARG A 89 -16.54 6.71 2.68
C ARG A 89 -15.52 6.99 1.58
N CYS A 90 -15.11 5.93 0.90
CA CYS A 90 -14.32 5.97 -0.31
C CYS A 90 -15.24 5.71 -1.50
N ASP A 91 -15.98 6.74 -1.91
CA ASP A 91 -16.92 6.69 -3.02
C ASP A 91 -16.18 7.05 -4.32
N GLU A 92 -16.28 6.19 -5.34
CA GLU A 92 -15.62 6.39 -6.62
C GLU A 92 -16.12 7.67 -7.30
N GLY A 93 -15.20 8.51 -7.78
CA GLY A 93 -15.47 9.81 -8.40
C GLY A 93 -15.76 10.95 -7.41
N SER A 94 -16.05 10.65 -6.13
CA SER A 94 -16.33 11.67 -5.11
C SER A 94 -15.15 11.87 -4.17
N THR A 95 -14.71 10.81 -3.50
CA THR A 95 -13.64 10.85 -2.47
C THR A 95 -12.49 9.89 -2.79
N SER A 96 -12.61 9.13 -3.87
CA SER A 96 -11.52 8.32 -4.42
C SER A 96 -11.67 8.17 -5.93
N GLY A 97 -10.57 7.90 -6.63
CA GLY A 97 -10.63 7.64 -8.06
C GLY A 97 -9.26 7.31 -8.64
N ARG A 98 -9.22 7.23 -9.97
CA ARG A 98 -8.00 6.99 -10.72
C ARG A 98 -7.92 7.87 -11.95
N ASP A 99 -6.71 8.25 -12.34
CA ASP A 99 -6.41 8.93 -13.59
C ASP A 99 -5.05 8.45 -14.14
N SER A 100 -4.53 9.17 -15.13
CA SER A 100 -3.23 8.87 -15.76
C SER A 100 -2.03 9.07 -14.85
N ARG A 101 -2.18 9.80 -13.73
CA ARG A 101 -1.13 10.03 -12.72
C ARG A 101 -1.13 8.92 -11.67
N GLY A 102 -2.29 8.36 -11.34
CA GLY A 102 -2.39 7.28 -10.37
C GLY A 102 -3.76 7.19 -9.71
N ILE A 103 -3.77 6.74 -8.47
CA ILE A 103 -4.95 6.71 -7.61
C ILE A 103 -4.98 8.00 -6.80
N TRP A 104 -6.15 8.60 -6.64
CA TRP A 104 -6.34 9.72 -5.72
C TRP A 104 -7.38 9.39 -4.66
N VAL A 105 -7.19 9.94 -3.47
CA VAL A 105 -8.15 9.89 -2.35
C VAL A 105 -8.28 11.27 -1.72
N ASP A 106 -9.44 11.56 -1.16
CA ASP A 106 -9.83 12.91 -0.73
C ASP A 106 -10.80 12.85 0.47
N ALA A 107 -11.01 13.98 1.15
CA ALA A 107 -12.00 14.13 2.22
C ALA A 107 -11.93 13.06 3.34
N GLY A 108 -10.72 12.60 3.67
CA GLY A 108 -10.52 11.64 4.76
C GLY A 108 -10.63 10.17 4.33
N CYS A 109 -10.82 9.89 3.04
CA CYS A 109 -10.83 8.52 2.53
C CYS A 109 -9.44 7.88 2.67
N ARG A 110 -9.41 6.68 3.26
CA ARG A 110 -8.23 5.81 3.36
C ARG A 110 -8.61 4.39 2.98
N ALA A 111 -7.87 3.82 2.04
CA ALA A 111 -8.22 2.55 1.45
C ALA A 111 -7.02 1.80 0.88
N GLU A 112 -7.18 0.50 0.77
CA GLU A 112 -6.32 -0.40 0.02
C GLU A 112 -6.94 -0.64 -1.36
N PHE A 113 -6.14 -0.48 -2.40
CA PHE A 113 -6.52 -0.65 -3.79
C PHE A 113 -5.66 -1.71 -4.46
N ASP A 114 -6.25 -2.62 -5.22
CA ASP A 114 -5.51 -3.57 -6.05
C ASP A 114 -5.27 -2.98 -7.43
N VAL A 115 -4.01 -3.00 -7.87
CA VAL A 115 -3.58 -2.53 -9.20
C VAL A 115 -2.96 -3.65 -10.04
N SER A 116 -3.13 -4.91 -9.61
CA SER A 116 -2.56 -6.10 -10.26
C SER A 116 -3.24 -6.49 -11.59
N ALA A 117 -4.33 -5.81 -11.95
CA ALA A 117 -5.12 -6.12 -13.14
C ALA A 117 -4.36 -5.91 -14.47
N SER A 118 -3.17 -5.30 -14.45
CA SER A 118 -2.29 -5.14 -15.62
C SER A 118 -1.41 -6.38 -15.90
N THR A 119 -1.24 -7.31 -14.95
CA THR A 119 -0.28 -8.42 -15.12
C THR A 119 -0.87 -9.66 -15.80
N SER A 120 -2.19 -9.74 -16.03
CA SER A 120 -2.81 -10.95 -16.60
C SER A 120 -2.85 -11.03 -18.13
N ARG A 121 -2.06 -10.22 -18.86
CA ARG A 121 -2.00 -10.27 -20.34
C ARG A 121 -0.60 -10.31 -20.95
N ALA A 122 0.42 -10.74 -20.21
CA ALA A 122 1.74 -11.04 -20.78
C ALA A 122 2.07 -12.54 -20.66
N GLY A 123 1.13 -13.38 -21.08
CA GLY A 123 1.27 -14.84 -21.11
C GLY A 123 0.90 -15.43 -22.47
N SER A 124 1.39 -14.82 -23.55
CA SER A 124 1.39 -15.45 -24.88
C SER A 124 2.63 -15.00 -25.66
N VAL A 125 3.80 -15.43 -25.21
CA VAL A 125 4.99 -15.43 -26.06
C VAL A 125 4.92 -16.68 -26.92
N ARG A 126 4.28 -16.55 -28.10
CA ARG A 126 4.50 -17.47 -29.20
C ARG A 126 5.97 -17.41 -29.57
N GLY A 127 6.67 -18.54 -29.45
CA GLY A 127 8.06 -18.66 -29.83
C GLY A 127 8.26 -18.38 -31.33
N ALA A 128 9.26 -17.56 -31.63
CA ALA A 128 9.91 -17.53 -32.93
C ALA A 128 11.41 -17.34 -32.69
N ILE A 129 12.14 -18.44 -32.78
CA ILE A 129 13.60 -18.44 -32.92
C ILE A 129 13.96 -18.03 -34.35
N ALA A 130 14.76 -16.99 -34.51
CA ALA A 130 15.53 -16.76 -35.73
C ALA A 130 16.99 -16.57 -35.30
N ARG A 131 17.80 -17.59 -35.58
CA ARG A 131 19.26 -17.56 -35.44
C ARG A 131 19.84 -17.22 -36.80
N SER A 132 20.80 -16.31 -36.83
CA SER A 132 21.73 -16.08 -37.95
C SER A 132 23.13 -16.39 -37.45
#